data_AF-A0A2T3MHZ5-F1
#
_entry.id   AF-A0A2T3MHZ5-F1
#
_cell.length_a   1.000
_cell.length_b   1.000
_cell.length_c   1.000
_cell.angle_alpha   90.00
_cell.angle_beta   90.00
_cell.angle_gamma   90.00
#
_symmetry.space_group_name_H-M   'P 1'
#
loop_
_entity.id
_entity.type
_entity.pdbx_description
1 polymer ?
#
loop_
_entity_poly.entity_id
_entity_poly.type
_entity_poly.pdbx_seq_one_letter_code
_entity_poly.pdbx_strand_id
1 'polypeptide(L)'
;LQLRFMNESKELSSSCCERVLKGKAWKLMWLKLEKKKLPKEAPNISWAYKSIARLGGWKDTKRTGRASVKTLWQGWFRLQTILEGYELAKSLEHNDL
;
A
#
# COMPACT_ATOMS: atom_id res chain seq x y z
N LEU A 1 -4.03 -9.24 -8.96
CA LEU A 1 -3.80 -9.32 -10.43
C LEU A 1 -3.98 -7.95 -11.09
N GLN A 2 -5.10 -7.25 -10.86
CA GLN A 2 -5.40 -5.92 -11.41
C GLN A 2 -4.31 -4.85 -11.15
N LEU A 3 -3.78 -4.75 -9.93
CA LEU A 3 -2.75 -3.75 -9.61
C LEU A 3 -1.43 -3.94 -10.39
N ARG A 4 -1.09 -5.19 -10.74
CA ARG A 4 0.08 -5.47 -11.57
C ARG A 4 -0.11 -4.92 -12.98
N PHE A 5 -1.26 -5.21 -13.60
CA PHE A 5 -1.59 -4.68 -14.93
C PHE A 5 -1.61 -3.15 -14.96
N MET A 6 -2.19 -2.53 -13.92
CA MET A 6 -2.21 -1.07 -13.80
C MET A 6 -0.81 -0.45 -13.66
N ASN A 7 0.14 -1.13 -13.00
CA ASN A 7 1.53 -0.65 -12.90
C ASN A 7 2.32 -0.85 -14.20
N GLU A 8 1.96 -1.84 -15.03
CA GLU A 8 2.62 -2.08 -16.32
C GLU A 8 2.14 -1.10 -17.42
N SER A 9 0.92 -0.59 -17.32
CA SER A 9 0.43 0.51 -18.18
C SER A 9 1.02 1.85 -17.76
N LYS A 10 1.74 2.53 -18.67
CA LYS A 10 2.38 3.83 -18.38
C LYS A 10 1.37 4.88 -17.88
N GLU A 11 0.23 5.00 -18.54
CA GLU A 11 -0.82 5.97 -18.20
C GLU A 11 -1.45 5.70 -16.83
N LEU A 12 -1.70 4.43 -16.50
CA LEU A 12 -2.30 4.08 -15.21
C LEU A 12 -1.27 4.16 -14.08
N SER A 13 0.00 3.82 -14.35
CA SER A 13 1.06 3.79 -13.33
C SER A 13 1.33 5.16 -12.70
N SER A 14 1.16 6.26 -13.46
CA SER A 14 1.32 7.63 -13.01
C SER A 14 0.06 8.22 -12.37
N SER A 15 -1.11 7.59 -12.56
CA SER A 15 -2.36 8.05 -11.98
C SER A 15 -2.42 7.85 -10.45
N CYS A 16 -3.29 8.61 -9.79
CA CYS A 16 -3.48 8.59 -8.34
C CYS A 16 -3.87 7.19 -7.82
N CYS A 17 -3.22 6.72 -6.75
CA CYS A 17 -3.45 5.40 -6.19
C CYS A 17 -4.79 5.25 -5.43
N GLU A 18 -5.52 6.34 -5.16
CA GLU A 18 -6.81 6.28 -4.47
C GLU A 18 -7.87 5.46 -5.19
N ARG A 19 -7.71 5.27 -6.51
CA ARG A 19 -8.53 4.37 -7.32
C ARG A 19 -8.47 2.92 -6.84
N VAL A 20 -7.39 2.53 -6.15
CA VAL A 20 -7.15 1.17 -5.65
C VAL A 20 -7.07 1.13 -4.13
N LEU A 21 -6.37 2.09 -3.53
CA LEU A 21 -6.16 2.17 -2.09
C LEU A 21 -6.90 3.37 -1.52
N LYS A 22 -8.08 3.15 -0.95
CA LYS A 22 -8.92 4.22 -0.40
C LYS A 22 -8.26 4.90 0.80
N GLY A 23 -8.23 6.23 0.79
CA GLY A 23 -7.97 7.14 1.92
C GLY A 23 -6.98 6.65 2.98
N LYS A 24 -7.48 5.95 4.01
CA LYS A 24 -6.66 5.48 5.14
C LYS A 24 -5.60 4.45 4.72
N ALA A 25 -5.89 3.60 3.73
CA ALA A 25 -5.00 2.51 3.34
C ALA A 25 -3.64 3.01 2.83
N TRP A 26 -3.63 3.96 1.88
CA TRP A 26 -2.37 4.49 1.37
C TRP A 26 -1.64 5.34 2.41
N LYS A 27 -2.37 6.07 3.26
CA LYS A 27 -1.80 6.87 4.36
C LYS A 27 -1.11 6.02 5.42
N LEU A 28 -1.76 4.96 5.89
CA LEU A 28 -1.16 4.02 6.86
C LEU A 28 0.03 3.29 6.24
N MET A 29 -0.07 2.89 4.97
CA MET A 29 1.05 2.28 4.25
C MET A 29 2.24 3.25 4.12
N TRP A 30 1.99 4.54 3.84
CA TRP A 30 3.01 5.58 3.82
C TRP A 30 3.71 5.72 5.17
N LEU A 31 2.95 5.87 6.25
CA LEU A 31 3.51 5.97 7.61
C LEU A 31 4.36 4.75 7.97
N LYS A 32 3.90 3.55 7.63
CA LYS A 32 4.62 2.30 7.93
C LYS A 32 5.93 2.17 7.15
N LEU A 33 5.93 2.47 5.85
CA LEU A 33 7.06 2.21 4.96
C LEU A 33 8.03 3.37 4.84
N GLU A 34 7.52 4.58 4.70
CA GLU A 34 8.33 5.78 4.47
C GLU A 34 8.75 6.43 5.79
N LYS A 35 7.97 6.24 6.87
CA LYS A 35 8.22 6.83 8.20
C LYS A 35 8.47 8.35 8.13
N LYS A 36 7.76 9.01 7.21
CA LYS A 36 7.82 10.45 6.93
C LYS A 36 6.45 11.07 7.12
N LYS A 37 6.40 12.41 7.18
CA LYS A 37 5.14 13.16 7.15
C LYS A 37 4.32 12.76 5.93
N LEU A 38 3.00 12.73 6.10
CA LEU A 38 2.07 12.43 5.02
C LEU A 38 2.17 13.49 3.92
N PRO A 39 2.20 13.09 2.64
CA PRO A 39 2.12 14.02 1.52
C PRO A 39 0.72 14.64 1.47
N LYS A 40 0.61 15.81 0.83
CA LYS A 40 -0.67 16.51 0.63
C LYS A 40 -1.60 15.72 -0.29
N GLU A 41 -1.03 15.07 -1.30
CA GLU A 41 -1.74 14.30 -2.31
C GLU A 41 -1.36 12.83 -2.23
N ALA A 42 -2.28 11.97 -2.64
CA ALA A 42 -2.02 10.55 -2.70
C ALA A 42 -0.96 10.25 -3.77
N PRO A 43 -0.01 9.35 -3.49
CA PRO A 43 0.99 8.94 -4.45
C PRO A 43 0.37 8.16 -5.62
N ASN A 44 1.18 7.87 -6.64
CA ASN A 44 0.71 7.18 -7.84
C ASN A 44 0.56 5.65 -7.67
N ILE A 45 -0.08 5.00 -8.64
CA ILE A 45 -0.29 3.54 -8.66
C ILE A 45 1.03 2.79 -8.62
N SER A 46 2.08 3.29 -9.27
CA SER A 46 3.39 2.63 -9.23
C SER A 46 3.97 2.57 -7.83
N TRP A 47 3.83 3.64 -7.06
CA TRP A 47 4.18 3.64 -5.64
C TRP A 47 3.33 2.63 -4.88
N ALA A 48 2.01 2.59 -5.08
CA ALA A 48 1.14 1.64 -4.38
C ALA A 48 1.52 0.19 -4.66
N TYR A 49 1.82 -0.16 -5.92
CA TYR A 49 2.33 -1.48 -6.31
C TYR A 49 3.63 -1.84 -5.59
N LYS A 50 4.62 -0.95 -5.65
CA LYS A 50 5.93 -1.17 -5.03
C LYS A 50 5.81 -1.27 -3.51
N SER A 51 4.97 -0.45 -2.89
CA SER A 51 4.73 -0.41 -1.46
C SER A 51 4.04 -1.68 -0.96
N ILE A 52 3.02 -2.17 -1.66
CA ILE A 52 2.40 -3.47 -1.34
C ILE A 52 3.43 -4.59 -1.50
N ALA A 53 4.19 -4.60 -2.59
CA ALA A 53 5.23 -5.60 -2.78
C ALA A 53 6.29 -5.56 -1.65
N ARG A 54 6.74 -4.37 -1.23
CA ARG A 54 7.66 -4.17 -0.10
C ARG A 54 7.07 -4.68 1.21
N LEU A 55 5.79 -4.41 1.48
CA LEU A 55 5.08 -5.01 2.62
C LEU A 55 5.12 -6.54 2.55
N GLY A 56 5.03 -7.13 1.36
CA GLY A 56 5.18 -8.57 1.12
C GLY A 56 6.62 -9.10 1.23
N GLY A 57 7.60 -8.25 1.56
CA GLY A 57 9.02 -8.62 1.64
C GLY A 57 9.79 -8.52 0.33
N TRP A 58 9.23 -7.89 -0.71
CA TRP A 58 9.94 -7.66 -1.96
C TRP A 58 11.06 -6.63 -1.81
N LYS A 59 12.26 -6.99 -2.27
CA LYS A 59 13.45 -6.14 -2.27
C LYS A 59 13.92 -5.74 -3.68
N ASP A 60 13.25 -6.23 -4.72
CA ASP A 60 13.63 -6.06 -6.14
C ASP A 60 15.13 -6.34 -6.43
N THR A 61 15.70 -7.40 -5.85
CA THR A 61 17.13 -7.71 -5.97
C THR A 61 17.57 -7.94 -7.42
N LYS A 62 16.68 -8.48 -8.25
CA LYS A 62 16.92 -8.73 -9.68
C LYS A 62 16.60 -7.51 -10.57
N ARG A 63 16.19 -6.38 -10.00
CA ARG A 63 15.84 -5.12 -10.71
C ARG A 63 14.88 -5.30 -11.88
N THR A 64 13.96 -6.26 -11.73
CA THR A 64 12.97 -6.55 -12.78
C THR A 64 11.77 -5.61 -12.68
N GLY A 65 11.62 -4.92 -11.55
CA GLY A 65 10.43 -4.11 -11.27
C GLY A 65 9.14 -4.92 -11.10
N ARG A 66 9.21 -6.26 -11.13
CA ARG A 66 8.05 -7.17 -11.11
C ARG A 66 8.05 -8.07 -9.88
N ALA A 67 7.17 -7.79 -8.93
CA ALA A 67 6.91 -8.62 -7.77
C ALA A 67 5.99 -9.81 -8.11
N SER A 68 6.26 -10.98 -7.52
CA SER A 68 5.41 -12.18 -7.71
C SER A 68 3.99 -11.95 -7.19
N VAL A 69 3.00 -12.67 -7.73
CA VAL A 69 1.60 -12.59 -7.25
C VAL A 69 1.52 -12.99 -5.77
N LYS A 70 2.25 -14.01 -5.36
CA LYS A 70 2.35 -14.43 -3.94
C LYS A 70 2.83 -13.29 -3.05
N THR A 71 3.89 -12.59 -3.45
CA THR A 71 4.44 -11.46 -2.71
C THR A 71 3.44 -10.30 -2.61
N LEU A 72 2.74 -9.99 -3.70
CA LEU A 72 1.69 -8.97 -3.68
C LEU A 72 0.55 -9.35 -2.74
N TRP A 73 0.13 -10.61 -2.74
CA TRP A 73 -0.93 -11.10 -1.86
C TRP A 73 -0.51 -11.05 -0.38
N GLN A 74 0.72 -11.45 -0.05
CA GLN A 74 1.27 -11.32 1.30
C GLN A 74 1.34 -9.86 1.76
N GLY A 75 1.74 -8.96 0.87
CA GLY A 75 1.78 -7.53 1.15
C GLY A 75 0.40 -6.93 1.37
N TRP A 76 -0.57 -7.33 0.56
CA TRP A 76 -1.97 -6.95 0.73
C TRP A 76 -2.54 -7.43 2.05
N PHE A 77 -2.32 -8.70 2.40
CA PHE A 77 -2.77 -9.27 3.66
C PHE A 77 -2.20 -8.50 4.86
N ARG A 78 -0.90 -8.17 4.82
CA ARG A 78 -0.26 -7.33 5.86
C ARG A 78 -0.88 -5.93 5.94
N LEU A 79 -1.27 -5.34 4.81
CA LEU A 79 -1.97 -4.05 4.82
C LEU A 79 -3.35 -4.15 5.49
N GLN A 80 -4.10 -5.24 5.25
CA GLN A 80 -5.38 -5.47 5.93
C GLN A 80 -5.19 -5.58 7.45
N THR A 81 -4.20 -6.34 7.91
CA THR A 81 -3.89 -6.44 9.35
C THR A 81 -3.55 -5.08 9.97
N ILE A 82 -2.84 -4.21 9.25
CA ILE A 82 -2.54 -2.85 9.73
C ILE A 82 -3.82 -2.01 9.81
N LEU A 83 -4.72 -2.12 8.83
CA LEU A 83 -5.99 -1.42 8.82
C LEU A 83 -6.89 -1.87 9.97
N GLU A 84 -7.02 -3.19 10.18
CA GLU A 84 -7.76 -3.77 11.30
C GLU A 84 -7.20 -3.29 12.64
N GLY A 85 -5.87 -3.36 12.82
CA GLY A 85 -5.23 -2.86 14.03
C GLY A 85 -5.45 -1.37 14.28
N TYR A 86 -5.47 -0.55 13.22
CA TYR A 86 -5.77 0.88 13.32
C TYR A 86 -7.22 1.14 13.77
N GLU A 87 -8.21 0.46 13.17
CA GLU A 87 -9.61 0.63 13.57
C GLU A 87 -9.87 0.11 14.99
N LEU A 88 -9.24 -1.00 15.40
CA LEU A 88 -9.30 -1.51 16.77
C LEU A 88 -8.71 -0.52 17.78
N ALA A 89 -7.51 0.02 17.51
CA ALA A 89 -6.89 1.02 18.38
C ALA A 89 -7.77 2.27 18.51
N LYS A 90 -8.32 2.75 17.39
CA LYS A 90 -9.27 3.87 17.39
C LYS A 90 -10.53 3.56 18.21
N SER A 91 -11.03 2.33 18.15
CA SER A 91 -12.21 1.92 18.92
C SER A 91 -11.95 1.87 20.42
N LEU A 92 -10.71 1.59 20.86
CA LEU A 92 -10.33 1.68 22.27
C LEU A 92 -10.40 3.14 22.73
N GLU A 93 -9.80 4.06 21.97
CA GLU A 93 -9.79 5.50 22.27
C GLU A 93 -11.17 6.17 22.15
N HIS A 94 -12.15 5.54 21.48
CA HIS A 94 -13.52 6.04 21.37
C HIS A 94 -14.47 5.43 22.42
N ASN A 95 -14.14 4.25 22.95
CA ASN A 95 -14.89 3.56 23.99
C ASN A 95 -14.26 3.75 25.37
N ASP A 96 -13.71 4.93 25.64
CA ASP A 96 -13.31 5.29 27.00
C ASP A 96 -14.55 5.19 27.92
N LEU A 97 -14.62 4.07 28.64
CA LEU A 97 -15.17 3.93 29.99
C LEU A 97 -14.46 4.91 30.94
#